data_AF-A0A4P1QU26-F1
#
_entry.id   AF-A0A4P1QU26-F1
#
_cell.length_a   1.000
_cell.length_b   1.000
_cell.length_c   1.000
_cell.angle_alpha   90.00
_cell.angle_beta   90.00
_cell.angle_gamma   90.00
#
_symmetry.space_group_name_H-M   'P 1'
#
loop_
_entity.id
_entity.type
_entity.pdbx_description
1 polymer ?
#
loop_
_entity_poly.entity_id
_entity_poly.type
_entity_poly.pdbx_seq_one_letter_code
_entity_poly.pdbx_strand_id
1 'polypeptide(L)' 'MAPVHQMQQYYRLGVLDNCTDKFKAFFDCLMLKTKNSSELQEILEAREKEKKHIWTFRTPEEASYYWKELYGHLDNPDE' A
#
# COMPACT_ATOMS: atom_id res chain seq x y z
N MET A 1 -19.43 0.44 -21.93
CA MET A 1 -18.94 -0.63 -21.04
C MET A 1 -17.76 -0.07 -20.27
N ALA A 2 -17.92 0.09 -18.96
CA ALA A 2 -16.98 0.78 -18.08
C ALA A 2 -15.91 -0.16 -17.50
N PRO A 3 -14.65 0.27 -17.32
CA PRO A 3 -13.69 -0.46 -16.50
C PRO A 3 -13.92 -0.03 -15.05
N VAL A 4 -14.89 -0.64 -14.37
CA VAL A 4 -15.32 -0.16 -13.04
C VAL A 4 -14.28 -0.45 -11.95
N HIS A 5 -13.35 -1.38 -12.14
CA HIS A 5 -12.29 -1.67 -11.19
C HIS A 5 -10.95 -1.80 -11.93
N GLN A 6 -10.18 -0.72 -11.96
CA GLN A 6 -8.83 -0.74 -12.53
C GLN A 6 -7.81 -1.02 -11.43
N MET A 7 -7.19 -2.19 -11.48
CA MET A 7 -5.97 -2.47 -10.72
C MET A 7 -4.78 -1.79 -11.40
N GLN A 8 -4.14 -0.82 -10.74
CA GLN A 8 -2.83 -0.32 -11.17
C GLN A 8 -1.73 -1.05 -10.40
N GLN A 9 -1.03 -1.98 -11.06
CA GLN A 9 0.27 -2.46 -10.59
C GLN A 9 1.36 -1.53 -11.14
N TYR A 10 2.04 -0.78 -10.26
CA TYR A 10 3.28 -0.08 -10.60
C TYR A 10 4.47 -0.81 -9.94
N TYR A 11 5.29 -1.47 -10.77
CA TYR A 11 6.65 -1.94 -10.46
C TYR A 11 7.63 -0.87 -11.02
N ARG A 12 8.80 -0.52 -10.48
CA ARG A 12 9.49 -0.64 -9.19
C ARG A 12 10.55 0.48 -9.25
N LEU A 13 10.35 1.60 -8.57
CA LEU A 13 11.49 2.42 -8.15
C LEU A 13 12.15 1.62 -7.03
N GLY A 14 13.25 0.94 -7.34
CA GLY A 14 14.03 0.20 -6.35
C GLY A 14 14.64 1.19 -5.37
N VAL A 15 14.03 1.38 -4.21
CA VAL A 15 14.72 1.98 -3.07
C VAL A 15 15.91 1.06 -2.77
N LEU A 16 17.11 1.64 -2.65
CA LEU A 16 18.28 0.88 -2.22
C LEU A 16 17.99 0.28 -0.85
N ASP A 17 17.83 -1.04 -0.78
CA ASP A 17 17.65 -1.75 0.48
C ASP A 17 18.97 -1.68 1.26
N ASN A 18 19.02 -0.76 2.22
CA ASN A 18 20.17 -0.58 3.11
C ASN A 18 20.02 -1.42 4.39
N CYS A 19 19.13 -2.41 4.39
CA CYS A 19 18.83 -3.28 5.51
C CYS A 19 18.29 -2.57 6.77
N THR A 20 18.04 -1.26 6.75
CA THR A 20 17.58 -0.52 7.95
C THR A 20 16.26 -1.07 8.48
N ASP A 21 15.31 -1.35 7.59
CA ASP A 21 14.02 -1.93 7.96
C ASP A 21 14.17 -3.36 8.52
N LYS A 22 15.13 -4.13 8.00
CA LYS A 22 15.44 -5.47 8.51
C LYS A 22 16.04 -5.41 9.90
N PHE A 23 16.96 -4.47 10.14
CA PHE A 23 17.58 -4.25 11.44
C PHE A 23 16.55 -3.77 12.46
N LYS A 24 15.69 -2.82 12.07
CA LYS A 24 14.57 -2.37 12.88
C LYS A 24 13.63 -3.53 13.27
N ALA A 25 13.25 -4.37 12.31
CA ALA A 25 12.41 -5.54 12.58
C ALA A 25 13.05 -6.52 13.58
N PHE A 26 14.38 -6.68 13.53
CA PHE A 26 15.12 -7.49 14.49
C PHE A 26 15.07 -6.90 15.90
N PHE A 27 15.35 -5.61 16.08
CA PHE A 27 15.24 -4.94 17.39
C PHE A 27 13.82 -4.94 17.93
N ASP A 28 12.83 -4.69 17.07
CA ASP A 28 11.42 -4.76 17.46
C ASP A 28 11.04 -6.14 17.98
N CYS A 29 11.56 -7.21 17.37
CA CYS A 29 11.33 -8.59 17.83
C CYS A 29 11.96 -8.84 19.21
N LEU A 30 13.19 -8.37 19.43
CA LEU A 30 13.84 -8.47 20.74
C LEU A 30 13.05 -7.71 21.81
N MET A 31 12.57 -6.51 21.49
CA MET A 31 11.75 -5.69 22.38
C MET A 31 10.39 -6.34 22.67
N LEU A 32 9.78 -7.01 21.69
CA LEU A 32 8.52 -7.74 21.91
C LEU A 32 8.71 -8.92 22.86
N LYS A 33 9.85 -9.62 22.80
CA LYS A 33 10.15 -10.75 23.70
C LYS A 33 10.28 -10.34 25.17
N THR A 34 10.55 -9.07 25.47
CA THR A 34 10.64 -8.59 26.86
C THR A 34 9.28 -8.17 27.44
N LYS A 35 8.22 -8.14 26.62
CA LYS A 35 6.86 -7.79 27.06
C LYS A 35 6.14 -9.00 27.66
N ASN A 36 5.18 -8.71 28.54
CA ASN A 36 4.27 -9.73 29.06
C ASN A 36 3.23 -10.12 27.99
N SER A 37 2.54 -11.25 28.21
CA SER A 37 1.62 -11.82 27.20
C SER A 37 0.44 -10.92 26.84
N SER A 38 -0.10 -10.13 27.78
CA SER A 38 -1.24 -9.25 27.53
C SER A 38 -0.82 -8.03 26.70
N GLU A 39 0.30 -7.40 27.06
CA GLU A 39 0.86 -6.27 26.30
C GLU A 39 1.30 -6.72 24.89
N LEU A 40 1.84 -7.93 24.77
CA LEU A 40 2.22 -8.50 23.47
C LEU A 40 1.00 -8.69 22.54
N GLN A 41 -0.14 -9.17 23.06
CA GLN A 41 -1.36 -9.30 22.27
C GLN A 41 -1.88 -7.95 21.79
N GLU A 42 -1.95 -6.95 22.68
CA GLU A 42 -2.38 -5.60 22.31
C GLU A 42 -1.50 -4.98 21.21
N ILE A 43 -0.18 -5.14 21.33
CA ILE A 43 0.77 -4.63 20.33
C ILE A 43 0.59 -5.35 18.98
N LEU A 44 0.39 -6.66 18.97
CA LEU A 44 0.18 -7.43 17.74
C LEU A 44 -1.14 -7.05 17.05
N GLU A 45 -2.22 -6.92 17.80
CA GLU A 45 -3.52 -6.50 17.26
C GLU A 45 -3.48 -5.08 16.68
N ALA A 46 -2.82 -4.14 17.37
CA ALA A 46 -2.64 -2.78 16.88
C ALA A 46 -1.84 -2.77 15.56
N ARG A 47 -0.74 -3.53 15.49
CA ARG A 47 0.07 -3.67 14.27
C ARG A 47 -0.73 -4.27 13.13
N GLU A 48 -1.60 -5.24 13.41
CA GLU A 48 -2.44 -5.87 12.39
C GLU A 48 -3.49 -4.91 11.85
N LYS A 49 -4.10 -4.09 12.70
CA LYS A 49 -5.02 -3.02 12.29
C LYS A 49 -4.33 -1.92 11.47
N GLU A 50 -3.07 -1.63 11.75
CA GLU A 50 -2.27 -0.63 11.03
C GLU A 50 -1.71 -1.11 9.70
N LYS A 51 -1.76 -2.42 9.40
CA LYS A 51 -1.33 -2.95 8.09
C LYS A 51 -2.23 -2.40 6.99
N LYS A 52 -1.82 -1.28 6.40
CA LYS A 52 -2.42 -0.74 5.18
C LYS A 52 -2.27 -1.81 4.10
N HIS A 53 -3.40 -2.21 3.52
CA HIS A 53 -3.40 -3.12 2.39
C HIS A 53 -2.52 -2.53 1.28
N ILE A 54 -1.76 -3.38 0.57
CA ILE A 54 -0.82 -2.95 -0.47
C ILE A 54 -1.56 -2.15 -1.55
N TRP A 55 -2.87 -2.41 -1.72
CA TRP A 55 -3.71 -1.71 -2.66
C TRP A 55 -4.69 -0.80 -1.92
N THR A 56 -4.75 0.45 -2.34
CA THR A 56 -5.83 1.36 -1.98
C THR A 56 -6.81 1.40 -3.14
N PHE A 57 -8.07 1.06 -2.87
CA PHE A 57 -9.12 1.20 -3.89
C PHE A 57 -9.44 2.69 -4.04
N ARG A 58 -9.39 3.19 -5.28
CA ARG A 58 -9.93 4.51 -5.61
C ARG A 58 -11.45 4.47 -5.53
N THR A 59 -12.05 5.59 -5.15
CA THR A 59 -13.50 5.79 -5.31
C THR A 59 -13.87 5.80 -6.81
N PRO A 60 -15.12 5.50 -7.18
CA PRO A 60 -15.57 5.57 -8.58
C PRO A 60 -15.29 6.93 -9.23
N GLU A 61 -15.45 8.02 -8.47
CA GLU A 61 -15.20 9.39 -8.92
C GLU A 61 -13.71 9.62 -9.21
N GLU A 62 -12.82 9.25 -8.28
CA GLU A 62 -11.37 9.34 -8.46
C GLU A 62 -10.88 8.48 -9.62
N ALA A 63 -11.39 7.24 -9.73
CA ALA A 63 -11.04 6.35 -10.83
C ALA A 63 -11.43 6.97 -12.19
N SER A 64 -12.61 7.57 -12.29
CA SER A 64 -13.09 8.23 -13.52
C SER A 64 -12.26 9.46 -13.89
N TYR A 65 -11.89 10.28 -12.91
CA TYR A 65 -11.05 11.47 -13.11
C TYR A 65 -9.66 11.07 -13.62
N TYR A 66 -8.99 10.15 -12.94
CA TYR A 66 -7.65 9.69 -13.32
C TYR A 66 -7.64 8.97 -14.67
N TRP A 67 -8.69 8.22 -15.00
CA TRP A 67 -8.81 7.60 -16.31
C TRP A 67 -8.86 8.65 -17.42
N LYS A 68 -9.67 9.70 -17.25
CA LYS A 68 -9.81 10.76 -18.23
C LYS A 68 -8.52 11.58 -18.38
N GLU A 69 -7.79 11.82 -17.30
CA GLU A 69 -6.49 12.49 -17.34
C GLU A 69 -5.43 11.68 -18.10
N LEU A 70 -5.34 10.38 -17.82
CA LEU A 70 -4.32 9.51 -18.43
C LEU A 70 -4.65 9.10 -19.86
N TYR A 71 -5.92 8.84 -20.16
CA TYR A 71 -6.36 8.18 -21.39
C TYR A 71 -7.37 9.01 -22.19
N GLY A 72 -7.76 10.21 -21.75
CA GLY A 72 -8.71 11.05 -22.48
C GLY A 72 -8.23 11.47 -23.87
N HIS A 73 -6.92 11.40 -24.12
CA HIS A 73 -6.34 11.60 -25.45
C HIS A 73 -6.69 10.45 -26.43
N LEU A 74 -7.06 9.27 -25.94
CA LEU A 74 -7.47 8.14 -26.77
C LEU A 74 -8.91 8.28 -27.29
N ASP A 75 -9.70 9.17 -26.70
CA ASP A 75 -11.09 9.41 -27.11
C ASP A 75 -11.19 10.34 -28.33
N ASN A 76 -10.11 11.03 -28.72
CA ASN A 76 -10.03 11.87 -29.94
C ASN A 76 -8.78 11.50 -30.76
N PRO A 77 -8.86 10.51 -31.67
CA PRO A 77 -7.72 10.04 -32.46
C PRO A 77 -7.30 10.95 -33.63
N ASP A 78 -7.97 12.09 -33.85
CA ASP A 78 -7.84 12.94 -35.06
C ASP A 78 -7.31 14.37 -34.79
N GLU A 79 -6.38 14.55 -33.85
CA GLU A 79 -5.56 15.79 -33.73
C GLU A 79 -4.05 15.49 -33.87
#